data_AF-A0AAD4HLB9-F1
#
_entry.id   AF-A0AAD4HLB9-F1
#
_cell.length_a   1.000
_cell.length_b   1.000
_cell.length_c   1.000
_cell.angle_alpha   90.00
_cell.angle_beta   90.00
_cell.angle_gamma   90.00
#
_symmetry.space_group_name_H-M   'P 1'
#
loop_
_entity.id
_entity.type
_entity.pdbx_description
1 polymer ?
#
loop_
_entity_poly.entity_id
_entity_poly.type
_entity_poly.pdbx_seq_one_letter_code
_entity_poly.pdbx_strand_id
1 'polypeptide(L)'
;MRYKIFEQMNLTGFNCPHQTYKSASIAISNEQCISEESELQLVKEHLRNAENNIAYLSDRVMTYRDRWLEEYYRADNLEHHMPSNIHVAYPPQIPYGAPSPTFFSRSLDGDDEY
;
A
#
# COMPACT_ATOMS: atom_id res chain seq x y z
N MET A 1 54.64 -27.41 -14.17
CA MET A 1 54.25 -26.95 -15.53
C MET A 1 54.17 -25.42 -15.48
N ARG A 2 55.19 -24.71 -15.96
CA ARG A 2 55.27 -23.99 -17.26
C ARG A 2 54.29 -22.80 -17.42
N TYR A 3 54.84 -21.62 -17.14
CA TYR A 3 54.71 -20.28 -17.74
C TYR A 3 53.37 -19.72 -18.29
N LYS A 4 52.96 -18.60 -17.64
CA LYS A 4 52.61 -17.25 -18.15
C LYS A 4 52.28 -17.01 -19.64
N ILE A 5 51.14 -16.31 -19.81
CA ILE A 5 50.82 -15.13 -20.67
C ILE A 5 50.80 -15.33 -22.19
N PHE A 6 49.70 -14.93 -22.85
CA PHE A 6 49.68 -13.94 -23.95
C PHE A 6 48.22 -13.58 -24.30
N GLU A 7 47.80 -12.36 -23.93
CA GLU A 7 46.87 -11.59 -24.78
C GLU A 7 47.55 -11.40 -26.14
N GLN A 8 46.84 -11.55 -27.26
CA GLN A 8 46.91 -10.63 -28.39
C GLN A 8 46.02 -11.06 -29.58
N MET A 9 45.30 -10.05 -30.10
CA MET A 9 45.06 -9.77 -31.52
C MET A 9 43.91 -10.49 -32.24
N ASN A 10 42.77 -9.79 -32.23
CA ASN A 10 42.00 -9.31 -33.39
C ASN A 10 42.49 -9.66 -34.82
N LEU A 11 41.46 -9.84 -35.68
CA LEU A 11 41.38 -9.61 -37.13
C LEU A 11 42.10 -10.59 -38.05
N THR A 12 41.33 -11.48 -38.71
CA THR A 12 41.12 -11.43 -40.18
C THR A 12 40.15 -12.53 -40.66
N GLY A 13 39.06 -12.10 -41.29
CA GLY A 13 38.58 -12.67 -42.56
C GLY A 13 37.90 -14.03 -42.55
N PHE A 14 36.58 -14.05 -42.32
CA PHE A 14 35.70 -14.97 -43.03
C PHE A 14 34.50 -14.20 -43.59
N ASN A 15 34.57 -13.91 -44.89
CA ASN A 15 33.42 -13.58 -45.73
C ASN A 15 32.56 -14.84 -45.91
N CYS A 16 31.29 -14.81 -45.52
CA CYS A 16 30.21 -15.54 -46.20
C CYS A 16 28.84 -15.11 -45.65
N PRO A 17 27.76 -15.24 -46.42
CA PRO A 17 27.08 -14.14 -47.09
C PRO A 17 25.80 -13.72 -46.36
N HIS A 18 25.23 -12.60 -46.81
CA HIS A 18 23.88 -12.13 -46.48
C HIS A 18 22.87 -13.28 -46.38
N GLN A 19 22.54 -13.67 -45.14
CA GLN A 19 21.27 -14.32 -44.85
C GLN A 19 20.40 -13.33 -44.09
N THR A 20 19.33 -12.95 -44.75
CA THR A 20 18.22 -12.14 -44.24
C THR A 20 17.56 -12.85 -43.05
N TYR A 21 18.01 -12.55 -41.83
CA TYR A 21 17.24 -12.80 -40.59
C TYR A 21 16.56 -11.50 -40.13
N LYS A 22 15.81 -10.86 -41.03
CA LYS A 22 14.85 -9.81 -40.64
C LYS A 22 13.48 -10.35 -41.01
N SER A 23 12.80 -10.96 -40.04
CA SER A 23 11.32 -10.95 -39.92
C SER A 23 10.76 -11.87 -38.82
N ALA A 24 11.54 -12.77 -38.19
CA ALA A 24 11.02 -13.60 -37.09
C ALA A 24 11.36 -13.09 -35.67
N SER A 25 12.41 -12.26 -35.53
CA SER A 25 12.87 -11.80 -34.21
C SER A 25 12.18 -10.55 -33.67
N ILE A 26 11.45 -9.82 -34.52
CA ILE A 26 10.75 -8.57 -34.16
C ILE A 26 9.37 -8.86 -33.56
N ALA A 27 8.70 -9.93 -33.98
CA ALA A 27 7.40 -10.31 -33.45
C ALA A 27 7.50 -10.82 -32.01
N ILE A 28 8.51 -11.66 -31.72
CA ILE A 28 8.73 -12.24 -30.38
C ILE A 28 9.19 -11.16 -29.38
N SER A 29 9.98 -10.17 -29.80
CA SER A 29 10.39 -9.06 -28.93
C SER A 29 9.23 -8.11 -28.59
N ASN A 30 8.30 -7.90 -29.53
CA ASN A 30 7.19 -6.97 -29.32
C ASN A 30 6.13 -7.53 -28.37
N GLU A 31 5.79 -8.82 -28.47
CA GLU A 31 4.83 -9.46 -27.56
C GLU A 31 5.36 -9.56 -26.13
N GLN A 32 6.65 -9.89 -25.97
CA GLN A 32 7.29 -9.93 -24.66
C GLN A 32 7.42 -8.53 -24.02
N CYS A 33 7.75 -7.51 -24.82
CA CYS A 33 7.81 -6.11 -24.38
C CYS A 33 6.43 -5.59 -23.92
N ILE A 34 5.37 -5.90 -24.67
CA ILE A 34 3.99 -5.52 -24.31
C ILE A 34 3.52 -6.24 -23.04
N SER A 35 3.90 -7.51 -22.86
CA SER A 35 3.62 -8.28 -21.63
C SER A 35 4.29 -7.64 -20.41
N GLU A 36 5.58 -7.32 -20.50
CA GLU A 36 6.35 -6.69 -19.42
C GLU A 36 5.81 -5.30 -19.06
N GLU A 37 5.37 -4.51 -20.05
CA GLU A 37 4.76 -3.20 -19.83
C GLU A 37 3.41 -3.31 -19.10
N SER A 38 2.61 -4.32 -19.43
CA SER A 38 1.33 -4.59 -18.77
C SER A 38 1.50 -5.04 -17.31
N GLU A 39 2.50 -5.89 -17.04
CA GLU A 39 2.84 -6.33 -15.69
C GLU A 39 3.37 -5.16 -14.84
N LEU A 40 4.23 -4.31 -15.42
CA LEU A 40 4.72 -3.11 -14.74
C LEU A 40 3.58 -2.16 -14.37
N GLN A 41 2.60 -1.98 -15.27
CA GLN A 41 1.45 -1.13 -15.01
C GLN A 41 0.56 -1.68 -13.90
N LEU A 42 0.35 -3.00 -13.87
CA LEU A 42 -0.37 -3.68 -12.79
C LEU A 42 0.34 -3.52 -11.45
N VAL A 43 1.66 -3.70 -11.40
CA VAL A 43 2.46 -3.50 -10.18
C VAL A 43 2.37 -2.06 -9.68
N LYS A 44 2.43 -1.06 -10.58
CA LYS A 44 2.27 0.36 -10.21
C LYS A 44 0.90 0.64 -9.61
N GLU A 45 -0.16 0.05 -10.16
CA GLU A 45 -1.51 0.21 -9.62
C GLU A 45 -1.66 -0.44 -8.23
N HIS A 46 -1.13 -1.66 -8.06
CA HIS A 46 -1.10 -2.31 -6.74
C HIS A 46 -0.32 -1.51 -5.72
N LEU A 47 0.82 -0.93 -6.10
CA LEU A 47 1.61 -0.07 -5.22
C LEU A 47 0.81 1.16 -4.79
N ARG A 48 0.20 1.88 -5.74
CA ARG A 48 -0.64 3.04 -5.44
C ARG A 48 -1.81 2.69 -4.52
N ASN A 49 -2.45 1.55 -4.74
CA ASN A 49 -3.54 1.07 -3.89
C ASN A 49 -3.05 0.72 -2.47
N ALA A 50 -1.87 0.11 -2.35
CA ALA A 50 -1.26 -0.19 -1.06
C ALA A 50 -0.89 1.10 -0.30
N GLU A 51 -0.33 2.10 -0.98
CA GLU A 51 -0.02 3.42 -0.39
C GLU A 51 -1.28 4.11 0.14
N ASN A 52 -2.36 4.12 -0.65
CA ASN A 52 -3.65 4.67 -0.23
C ASN A 52 -4.21 3.95 1.00
N ASN A 53 -4.13 2.61 1.02
CA ASN A 53 -4.58 1.82 2.16
C ASN A 53 -3.76 2.09 3.43
N ILE A 54 -2.44 2.23 3.28
CA ILE A 54 -1.55 2.58 4.40
C ILE A 54 -1.92 3.96 4.96
N ALA A 55 -2.12 4.95 4.09
CA ALA A 55 -2.51 6.30 4.52
C ALA A 55 -3.86 6.28 5.28
N TYR A 56 -4.87 5.60 4.73
CA TYR A 56 -6.18 5.44 5.36
C TYR A 56 -6.09 4.75 6.74
N LEU A 57 -5.37 3.63 6.82
CA LEU A 57 -5.23 2.89 8.08
C LEU A 57 -4.44 3.69 9.12
N SER A 58 -3.41 4.43 8.69
CA SER A 58 -2.64 5.30 9.57
C SER A 58 -3.52 6.38 10.21
N ASP A 59 -4.36 7.04 9.43
CA ASP A 59 -5.31 8.05 9.92
C ASP A 59 -6.31 7.46 10.93
N ARG A 60 -6.84 6.26 10.63
CA ARG A 60 -7.72 5.52 11.54
C ARG A 60 -7.04 5.19 12.87
N VAL A 61 -5.81 4.68 12.83
CA VAL A 61 -5.04 4.35 14.04
C VAL A 61 -4.82 5.59 14.91
N MET A 62 -4.45 6.72 14.31
CA MET A 62 -4.31 7.99 15.02
C MET A 62 -5.62 8.42 15.69
N THR A 63 -6.73 8.38 14.95
CA THR A 63 -8.06 8.69 15.49
C THR A 63 -8.43 7.80 16.68
N TYR A 64 -8.21 6.49 16.59
CA TYR A 64 -8.51 5.57 17.69
C TYR A 64 -7.60 5.79 18.89
N ARG A 65 -6.33 6.12 18.66
CA ARG A 65 -5.38 6.44 19.73
C ARG A 65 -5.83 7.67 20.51
N ASP A 66 -6.23 8.73 19.81
CA ASP A 66 -6.67 9.97 20.47
C ASP A 66 -7.94 9.74 21.28
N ARG A 67 -8.90 8.99 20.73
CA ARG A 67 -10.13 8.62 21.44
C ARG A 67 -9.85 7.77 22.68
N TRP A 68 -8.92 6.82 22.57
CA TRP A 68 -8.53 5.98 23.70
C TRP A 68 -7.88 6.81 24.81
N LEU A 69 -7.02 7.77 24.46
CA LEU A 69 -6.42 8.68 25.43
C LEU A 69 -7.47 9.56 26.11
N GLU A 70 -8.45 10.09 25.38
CA GLU A 70 -9.54 10.87 25.97
C GLU A 70 -10.31 10.05 27.02
N GLU A 71 -10.70 8.83 26.68
CA GLU A 71 -11.46 7.96 27.60
C GLU A 71 -10.61 7.52 28.79
N TYR A 72 -9.32 7.27 28.59
CA TYR A 72 -8.36 7.01 29.66
C TYR A 72 -8.31 8.18 30.66
N TYR A 73 -8.14 9.41 30.18
CA TYR A 73 -8.14 10.61 31.03
C TYR A 73 -9.48 10.85 31.71
N ARG A 74 -10.60 10.54 31.05
CA ARG A 74 -11.93 10.64 31.65
C ARG A 74 -12.09 9.66 32.81
N ALA A 75 -11.67 8.41 32.62
CA ALA A 75 -11.71 7.39 33.66
C ALA A 75 -10.79 7.75 34.85
N ASP A 76 -9.58 8.22 34.57
CA ASP A 76 -8.61 8.65 35.59
C ASP A 76 -9.14 9.84 36.40
N ASN A 77 -9.69 10.87 35.74
CA ASN A 77 -10.31 12.00 36.43
C ASN A 77 -11.52 11.59 37.28
N LEU A 78 -12.35 10.66 36.77
CA LEU A 78 -13.46 10.11 37.54
C LEU A 78 -12.92 9.42 38.80
N GLU A 79 -11.91 8.57 38.70
CA GLU A 79 -11.35 7.88 39.87
C GLU A 79 -10.78 8.85 40.92
N HIS A 80 -10.08 9.90 40.48
CA HIS A 80 -9.44 10.86 41.39
C HIS A 80 -10.41 11.89 42.01
N HIS A 81 -11.45 12.27 41.29
CA HIS A 81 -12.33 13.38 41.68
C HIS A 81 -13.74 12.95 42.04
N MET A 82 -14.10 11.68 41.85
CA MET A 82 -15.43 11.19 42.20
C MET A 82 -15.58 11.15 43.73
N PRO A 83 -16.62 11.81 44.27
CA PRO A 83 -16.94 11.72 45.69
C PRO A 83 -17.26 10.26 46.06
N SER A 84 -16.67 9.78 47.15
CA SER A 84 -16.74 8.38 47.63
C SER A 84 -18.15 7.91 48.04
N ASN A 85 -19.11 8.83 48.06
CA ASN A 85 -20.50 8.65 48.46
C ASN A 85 -21.49 8.69 47.29
N ILE A 86 -21.02 8.83 46.05
CA ILE A 86 -21.87 8.70 44.85
C ILE A 86 -21.74 7.27 44.34
N HIS A 87 -22.85 6.52 44.33
CA HIS A 87 -22.88 5.21 43.68
C HIS A 87 -23.05 5.42 42.18
N VAL A 88 -21.96 5.34 41.41
CA VAL A 88 -22.08 5.29 39.94
C VAL A 88 -22.66 3.93 39.59
N ALA A 89 -23.80 3.92 38.91
CA ALA A 89 -24.34 2.71 38.33
C ALA A 89 -23.33 2.18 37.30
N TYR A 90 -23.09 0.87 37.29
CA TYR A 90 -22.25 0.27 36.26
C TYR A 90 -22.77 0.71 34.88
N PRO A 91 -21.95 1.42 34.08
CA PRO A 91 -22.39 1.80 32.75
C PRO A 91 -22.78 0.51 32.01
N PRO A 92 -23.87 0.54 31.21
CA PRO A 92 -24.28 -0.63 30.44
C PRO A 92 -23.09 -1.09 29.62
N GLN A 93 -22.60 -2.29 29.91
CA GLN A 93 -21.50 -2.87 29.16
C GLN A 93 -21.96 -3.05 27.73
N ILE A 94 -21.15 -2.58 26.78
CA ILE A 94 -21.37 -2.85 25.36
C ILE A 94 -21.38 -4.39 25.22
N PRO A 95 -22.45 -4.99 24.66
CA PRO A 95 -22.53 -6.43 24.48
C PRO A 95 -21.32 -6.95 23.69
N TYR A 96 -20.83 -8.13 24.06
CA TYR A 96 -19.79 -8.78 23.28
C TYR A 96 -20.29 -8.99 21.84
N GLY A 97 -19.60 -8.40 20.86
CA GLY A 97 -20.02 -8.42 19.46
C GLY A 97 -20.92 -7.26 19.01
N ALA A 98 -21.13 -6.23 19.83
CA ALA A 98 -21.77 -5.02 19.35
C ALA A 98 -20.99 -4.43 18.15
N PRO A 99 -21.67 -4.07 17.06
CA PRO A 99 -21.00 -3.49 15.91
C PRO A 99 -20.33 -2.17 16.32
N SER A 100 -19.16 -1.90 15.73
CA SER A 100 -18.54 -0.58 15.88
C SER A 100 -19.53 0.50 15.45
N PRO A 101 -19.62 1.64 16.16
CA PRO A 101 -20.54 2.72 15.79
C PRO A 101 -20.32 3.11 14.33
N THR A 102 -21.29 2.81 13.48
CA THR A 102 -21.33 3.29 12.11
C THR A 102 -21.72 4.76 12.18
N PHE A 103 -20.71 5.63 12.22
CA PHE A 103 -20.93 7.02 11.86
C PHE A 103 -21.26 6.99 10.37
N PHE A 104 -22.54 7.08 10.04
CA PHE A 104 -22.97 7.38 8.70
C PHE A 104 -22.17 8.61 8.27
N SER A 105 -21.32 8.47 7.26
CA SER A 105 -20.92 9.62 6.45
C SER A 105 -22.21 10.17 5.89
N ARG A 106 -22.79 11.15 6.59
CA ARG A 106 -23.82 12.01 6.02
C ARG A 106 -23.14 12.64 4.82
N SER A 107 -23.37 12.07 3.65
CA SER A 107 -23.18 12.77 2.40
C SER A 107 -23.96 14.07 2.56
N LEU A 108 -23.26 15.17 2.78
CA LEU A 108 -23.72 16.45 2.28
C LEU A 108 -23.66 16.32 0.76
N ASP A 109 -24.69 15.67 0.20
CA ASP A 109 -25.12 16.04 -1.14
C ASP A 109 -25.61 17.48 -1.02
N GLY A 110 -24.97 18.34 -1.81
CA GLY A 110 -25.28 19.75 -1.87
C GLY A 110 -26.67 19.98 -2.45
N ASP A 111 -27.30 21.03 -1.95
CA ASP A 111 -28.21 21.87 -2.72
C ASP A 111 -27.79 23.31 -2.42
N ASP A 112 -26.66 23.72 -2.98
CA ASP A 112 -26.44 25.13 -3.29
C ASP A 112 -27.23 25.41 -4.59
N GLU A 113 -28.50 25.76 -4.46
CA GLU A 113 -29.25 26.40 -5.54
C GLU A 113 -30.18 27.50 -4.97
N TYR A 114 -30.09 28.66 -5.64
CA TYR A 114 -30.76 29.96 -5.48
C TYR A 114 -30.06 31.05 -4.65
#